data_AF-A0A3D6BP18-F1
#
_entry.id   AF-A0A3D6BP18-F1
#
_cell.length_a   1.000
_cell.length_b   1.000
_cell.length_c   1.000
_cell.angle_alpha   90.00
_cell.angle_beta   90.00
_cell.angle_gamma   90.00
#
_symmetry.space_group_name_H-M   'P 1'
#
loop_
_entity.id
_entity.type
_entity.pdbx_description
1 polymer ?
#
loop_
_entity_poly.entity_id
_entity_poly.type
_entity_poly.pdbx_seq_one_letter_code
_entity_poly.pdbx_strand_id
1 'polypeptide(L)'
;IDLDNPAVVVDVDMSTDITPSIPGGTHVQFNGIARTWKVVENVGPGGDIPAVEVAILKSAVRTATPPNGRYLMFISDTPNFDPTADYRVMTEGFNELGEAIVKTNYDFDGTKYITFGWAPEVPFIRSVYFNGTTNYIDMEDALDLNASEFTLSAWVNRKANSLNKSILSKRDAAYTQGYDFKINATGKFEVSWKTSTGSLQQIVSNTTIPEDTW
;
A
#
# COMPACT_ATOMS: atom_id res chain seq x y z
N ILE A 1 25.62 -23.61 5.67
CA ILE A 1 24.52 -22.63 5.82
C ILE A 1 24.50 -22.26 7.28
N ASP A 2 24.97 -21.05 7.57
CA ASP A 2 25.04 -20.53 8.93
C ASP A 2 23.61 -20.23 9.39
N LEU A 3 23.19 -20.83 10.50
CA LEU A 3 21.86 -20.67 11.08
C LEU A 3 21.78 -19.41 11.97
N ASP A 4 22.91 -18.72 12.17
CA ASP A 4 23.06 -17.56 13.07
C ASP A 4 22.99 -16.22 12.35
N ASN A 5 22.54 -16.18 11.09
CA ASN A 5 22.35 -14.91 10.40
C ASN A 5 21.32 -14.07 11.19
N PRO A 6 21.55 -12.77 11.42
CA PRO A 6 20.61 -11.95 12.17
C PRO A 6 19.28 -11.84 11.43
N ALA A 7 18.20 -11.66 12.18
CA ALA A 7 16.89 -11.34 11.62
C ALA A 7 17.02 -10.11 10.70
N VAL A 8 16.35 -10.16 9.55
CA VAL A 8 16.32 -9.04 8.61
C VAL A 8 15.38 -7.99 9.18
N VAL A 9 15.90 -6.86 9.63
CA VAL A 9 15.08 -5.73 10.06
C VAL A 9 15.25 -4.61 9.05
N VAL A 10 14.15 -4.25 8.39
CA VAL A 10 14.09 -3.10 7.50
C VAL A 10 13.21 -2.06 8.17
N ASP A 11 13.76 -0.88 8.42
CA ASP A 11 13.06 0.27 9.00
C ASP A 11 13.16 1.42 8.01
N VAL A 12 12.01 1.95 7.61
CA VAL A 12 11.90 3.04 6.64
C VAL A 12 11.01 4.10 7.23
N ASP A 13 11.53 5.32 7.37
CA ASP A 13 10.66 6.46 7.61
C ASP A 13 10.03 6.90 6.27
N MET A 14 8.75 6.58 6.09
CA MET A 14 7.98 6.94 4.90
C MET A 14 7.71 8.45 4.78
N SER A 15 8.17 9.26 5.74
CA SER A 15 7.95 10.70 5.79
C SER A 15 9.21 11.56 5.72
N THR A 16 10.38 10.97 5.40
CA THR A 16 11.67 11.69 5.36
C THR A 16 11.65 12.94 4.49
N ASP A 17 10.94 12.91 3.37
CA ASP A 17 10.89 14.01 2.39
C ASP A 17 9.61 14.86 2.52
N ILE A 18 8.81 14.63 3.57
CA ILE A 18 7.62 15.43 3.83
C ILE A 18 8.01 16.68 4.63
N THR A 19 7.66 17.86 4.09
CA THR A 19 7.89 19.16 4.74
C THR A 19 6.57 19.88 4.99
N PRO A 20 6.27 20.34 6.21
CA PRO A 20 7.10 20.24 7.42
C PRO A 20 7.24 18.79 7.92
N SER A 21 8.39 18.49 8.54
CA SER A 21 8.71 17.14 9.03
C SER A 21 7.65 16.64 10.01
N ILE A 22 7.21 15.39 9.86
CA ILE A 22 6.28 14.77 10.78
C ILE A 22 7.03 14.42 12.08
N PRO A 23 6.64 14.95 13.26
CA PRO A 23 7.34 14.64 14.50
C PRO A 23 7.34 13.13 14.81
N GLY A 24 8.54 12.56 14.91
CA GLY A 24 8.76 11.15 15.16
C GLY A 24 8.59 10.23 13.93
N GLY A 25 8.56 10.80 12.71
CA GLY A 25 8.56 10.04 11.46
C GLY A 25 7.32 9.16 11.24
N THR A 26 7.24 8.53 10.08
CA THR A 26 6.26 7.50 9.73
C THR A 26 7.02 6.22 9.45
N HIS A 27 7.57 5.66 10.53
CA HIS A 27 8.37 4.44 10.46
C HIS A 27 7.51 3.24 10.12
N VAL A 28 7.86 2.57 9.03
CA VAL A 28 7.37 1.25 8.66
C VAL A 28 8.50 0.28 8.94
N GLN A 29 8.22 -0.70 9.80
CA GLN A 29 9.17 -1.73 10.18
C GLN A 29 8.74 -3.07 9.61
N PHE A 30 9.67 -3.75 8.96
CA PHE A 30 9.56 -5.14 8.60
C PHE A 30 10.53 -5.96 9.44
N ASN A 31 9.98 -6.94 10.15
CA ASN A 31 10.76 -7.90 10.93
C ASN A 31 10.75 -9.23 10.18
N GLY A 32 11.76 -9.42 9.35
CA GLY A 32 12.03 -10.63 8.59
C GLY A 32 12.74 -11.69 9.42
N ILE A 33 12.50 -12.95 9.07
CA ILE A 33 13.28 -14.07 9.59
C ILE A 33 14.70 -14.04 9.03
N ALA A 34 15.64 -14.66 9.73
CA ALA A 34 17.04 -14.79 9.32
C ALA A 34 17.29 -15.55 8.00
N ARG A 35 16.24 -16.14 7.43
CA ARG A 35 16.33 -17.00 6.25
C ARG A 35 15.98 -16.23 4.98
N THR A 36 16.83 -16.41 3.99
CA THR A 36 16.66 -15.91 2.62
C THR A 36 16.70 -17.09 1.67
N TRP A 37 15.76 -17.13 0.74
CA TRP A 37 15.71 -18.12 -0.32
C TRP A 37 16.02 -17.47 -1.65
N LYS A 38 16.88 -18.11 -2.44
CA LYS A 38 17.08 -17.76 -3.84
C LYS A 38 16.14 -18.60 -4.69
N VAL A 39 15.26 -17.95 -5.42
CA VAL A 39 14.35 -18.56 -6.39
C VAL A 39 14.89 -18.25 -7.78
N VAL A 40 15.03 -19.29 -8.61
CA VAL A 40 15.46 -19.15 -10.00
C VAL A 40 14.38 -19.77 -10.85
N GLU A 41 13.74 -18.93 -11.65
CA GLU A 41 12.84 -19.36 -12.69
C GLU A 41 13.66 -20.02 -13.81
N ASN A 42 13.41 -21.31 -14.05
CA ASN A 42 14.16 -22.08 -15.03
C ASN A 42 13.29 -22.34 -16.26
N VAL A 43 13.31 -21.39 -17.18
CA VAL A 43 12.58 -21.41 -18.45
C VAL A 43 13.54 -21.43 -19.63
N GLY A 44 13.08 -22.00 -20.76
CA GLY A 44 13.78 -21.86 -22.03
C GLY A 44 13.72 -20.41 -22.55
N PRO A 45 14.47 -20.06 -23.62
CA PRO A 45 14.43 -18.71 -24.19
C PRO A 45 13.00 -18.29 -24.57
N GLY A 46 12.51 -17.19 -23.95
CA GLY A 46 11.16 -16.68 -24.17
C GLY A 46 10.04 -17.51 -23.53
N GLY A 47 10.38 -18.44 -22.64
CA GLY A 47 9.42 -19.10 -21.76
C GLY A 47 9.14 -18.27 -20.50
N ASP A 48 8.04 -18.59 -19.84
CA ASP A 48 7.51 -17.92 -18.65
C ASP A 48 6.76 -18.97 -17.80
N ILE A 49 7.05 -19.02 -16.50
CA ILE A 49 6.30 -19.82 -15.52
C ILE A 49 5.29 -18.87 -14.88
N PRO A 50 3.98 -19.12 -15.03
CA PRO A 50 2.99 -18.22 -14.46
C PRO A 50 3.07 -18.19 -12.93
N ALA A 51 2.49 -17.14 -12.34
CA ALA A 51 2.40 -16.95 -10.90
C ALA A 51 2.14 -18.24 -10.10
N VAL A 52 3.00 -18.47 -9.10
CA VAL A 52 2.94 -19.64 -8.21
C VAL A 52 2.50 -19.23 -6.80
N GLU A 53 1.86 -20.17 -6.10
CA GLU A 53 1.56 -19.98 -4.67
C GLU A 53 2.82 -20.26 -3.84
N VAL A 54 3.21 -19.28 -3.03
CA VAL A 54 4.28 -19.41 -2.05
C VAL A 54 3.66 -19.46 -0.67
N ALA A 55 3.94 -20.51 0.08
CA ALA A 55 3.42 -20.71 1.44
C ALA A 55 4.51 -21.08 2.44
N ILE A 56 4.37 -20.62 3.68
CA ILE A 56 5.23 -20.99 4.80
C ILE A 56 4.39 -21.16 6.07
N LEU A 57 4.84 -22.03 6.99
CA LEU A 57 4.21 -22.19 8.30
C LEU A 57 4.20 -20.85 9.05
N LYS A 58 3.04 -20.47 9.58
CA LYS A 58 2.87 -19.23 10.36
C LYS A 58 3.86 -19.17 11.54
N SER A 59 4.04 -20.31 12.21
CA SER A 59 4.98 -20.48 13.33
C SER A 59 6.45 -20.32 12.95
N ALA A 60 6.81 -20.56 11.69
CA ALA A 60 8.18 -20.37 11.20
C ALA A 60 8.51 -18.89 10.95
N VAL A 61 7.51 -18.07 10.64
CA VAL A 61 7.67 -16.62 10.50
C VAL A 61 7.68 -15.94 11.87
N ARG A 62 6.81 -16.38 12.77
CA ARG A 62 6.64 -15.72 14.07
C ARG A 62 5.99 -16.61 15.12
N THR A 63 6.51 -16.56 16.35
CA THR A 63 6.02 -17.38 17.48
C THR A 63 5.25 -16.58 18.56
N ALA A 64 5.28 -15.23 18.60
CA ALA A 64 4.48 -14.42 19.54
C ALA A 64 4.17 -12.93 19.12
N THR A 65 2.97 -12.44 19.54
CA THR A 65 2.21 -11.13 19.68
C THR A 65 2.79 -9.76 19.24
N PRO A 66 2.07 -8.76 18.62
CA PRO A 66 0.72 -8.22 18.92
C PRO A 66 -0.40 -8.64 17.93
N PRO A 67 -1.69 -8.35 18.21
CA PRO A 67 -2.82 -8.77 17.37
C PRO A 67 -2.88 -8.07 16.00
N ASN A 68 -2.26 -6.90 15.85
CA ASN A 68 -2.42 -6.05 14.68
C ASN A 68 -1.12 -5.99 13.86
N GLY A 69 -1.25 -6.19 12.54
CA GLY A 69 -0.16 -6.21 11.57
C GLY A 69 -0.45 -7.14 10.40
N ARG A 70 0.55 -7.31 9.54
CA ARG A 70 0.45 -8.15 8.33
C ARG A 70 1.68 -9.02 8.17
N TYR A 71 1.45 -10.25 7.72
CA TYR A 71 2.52 -11.11 7.21
C TYR A 71 2.89 -10.64 5.81
N LEU A 72 4.19 -10.45 5.57
CA LEU A 72 4.71 -10.00 4.28
C LEU A 72 5.76 -10.98 3.76
N MET A 73 5.78 -11.17 2.44
CA MET A 73 6.91 -11.73 1.71
C MET A 73 7.67 -10.57 1.08
N PHE A 74 8.95 -10.41 1.40
CA PHE A 74 9.84 -9.44 0.76
C PHE A 74 10.52 -10.10 -0.44
N ILE A 75 10.67 -9.36 -1.53
CA ILE A 75 11.27 -9.79 -2.78
C ILE A 75 12.33 -8.79 -3.22
N SER A 76 13.51 -9.28 -3.57
CA SER A 76 14.64 -8.46 -4.03
C SER A 76 15.37 -9.15 -5.18
N ASP A 77 15.97 -8.37 -6.08
CA ASP A 77 16.89 -8.88 -7.11
C ASP A 77 18.26 -9.24 -6.53
N THR A 78 18.54 -8.84 -5.29
CA THR A 78 19.81 -9.11 -4.58
C THR A 78 19.55 -9.87 -3.28
N PRO A 79 20.55 -10.57 -2.70
CA PRO A 79 20.39 -11.23 -1.40
C PRO A 79 20.21 -10.24 -0.24
N ASN A 80 20.37 -8.94 -0.49
CA ASN A 80 20.20 -7.87 0.49
C ASN A 80 18.79 -7.27 0.31
N PHE A 81 18.04 -7.20 1.39
CA PHE A 81 16.74 -6.54 1.43
C PHE A 81 16.93 -5.13 1.98
N ASP A 82 16.62 -4.15 1.15
CA ASP A 82 16.67 -2.74 1.50
C ASP A 82 15.27 -2.11 1.36
N PRO A 83 15.08 -0.83 1.70
CA PRO A 83 13.79 -0.14 1.59
C PRO A 83 13.14 -0.12 0.20
N THR A 84 13.89 -0.43 -0.86
CA THR A 84 13.42 -0.47 -2.25
C THR A 84 12.97 -1.87 -2.70
N ALA A 85 13.14 -2.88 -1.84
CA ALA A 85 12.65 -4.23 -2.10
C ALA A 85 11.13 -4.24 -2.27
N ASP A 86 10.64 -5.06 -3.20
CA ASP A 86 9.20 -5.29 -3.38
C ASP A 86 8.66 -6.14 -2.23
N TYR A 87 7.35 -6.09 -2.00
CA TYR A 87 6.69 -6.90 -1.00
C TYR A 87 5.31 -7.38 -1.45
N ARG A 88 4.88 -8.49 -0.86
CA ARG A 88 3.52 -9.03 -1.02
C ARG A 88 2.88 -9.26 0.33
N VAL A 89 1.63 -8.80 0.47
CA VAL A 89 0.81 -9.08 1.64
C VAL A 89 0.35 -10.53 1.57
N MET A 90 0.64 -11.30 2.62
CA MET A 90 0.27 -12.70 2.70
C MET A 90 -1.10 -12.86 3.35
N THR A 91 -1.81 -13.90 2.94
CA THR A 91 -3.10 -14.31 3.48
C THR A 91 -2.91 -15.53 4.37
N GLU A 92 -3.58 -15.55 5.52
CA GLU A 92 -3.56 -16.72 6.42
C GLU A 92 -4.43 -17.85 5.86
N GLY A 93 -4.04 -19.09 6.15
CA GLY A 93 -4.81 -20.27 5.77
C GLY A 93 -4.33 -21.53 6.47
N PHE A 94 -4.75 -22.68 5.95
CA PHE A 94 -4.32 -24.00 6.43
C PHE A 94 -3.79 -24.82 5.26
N ASN A 95 -2.76 -25.62 5.53
CA ASN A 95 -2.28 -26.61 4.56
C ASN A 95 -3.16 -27.87 4.59
N GLU A 96 -2.84 -28.84 3.74
CA GLU A 96 -3.54 -30.14 3.62
C GLU A 96 -3.51 -30.97 4.93
N LEU A 97 -2.57 -30.66 5.83
CA LEU A 97 -2.41 -31.30 7.14
C LEU A 97 -3.13 -30.55 8.28
N GLY A 98 -3.81 -29.44 7.97
CA GLY A 98 -4.51 -28.61 8.96
C GLY A 98 -3.60 -27.66 9.76
N GLU A 99 -2.36 -27.47 9.34
CA GLU A 99 -1.41 -26.56 10.00
C GLU A 99 -1.58 -25.13 9.48
N ALA A 100 -1.46 -24.14 10.36
CA ALA A 100 -1.59 -22.73 10.01
C ALA A 100 -0.41 -22.26 9.12
N ILE A 101 -0.74 -21.75 7.95
CA ILE A 101 0.20 -21.20 6.96
C ILE A 101 -0.13 -19.75 6.64
N VAL A 102 0.84 -19.06 6.07
CA VAL A 102 0.64 -17.79 5.36
C VAL A 102 1.07 -17.98 3.91
N LYS A 103 0.29 -17.44 2.98
CA LYS A 103 0.47 -17.67 1.55
C LYS A 103 0.21 -16.44 0.68
N THR A 104 0.87 -16.38 -0.47
CA THR A 104 0.65 -15.36 -1.51
C THR A 104 0.93 -15.95 -2.88
N ASN A 105 0.37 -15.35 -3.94
CA ASN A 105 0.78 -15.63 -5.30
C ASN A 105 1.82 -14.61 -5.74
N TYR A 106 2.84 -15.06 -6.45
CA TYR A 106 3.85 -14.19 -7.05
C TYR A 106 4.39 -14.82 -8.32
N ASP A 107 4.65 -13.97 -9.30
CA ASP A 107 5.25 -14.35 -10.57
C ASP A 107 6.74 -14.07 -10.53
N PHE A 108 7.55 -15.11 -10.68
CA PHE A 108 8.99 -15.00 -10.45
C PHE A 108 9.71 -14.83 -11.78
N ASP A 109 10.08 -13.60 -12.12
CA ASP A 109 10.91 -13.35 -13.30
C ASP A 109 12.41 -13.54 -12.99
N GLY A 110 13.04 -14.52 -13.66
CA GLY A 110 14.48 -14.74 -13.58
C GLY A 110 14.97 -15.16 -12.20
N THR A 111 15.94 -14.45 -11.62
CA THR A 111 16.45 -14.74 -10.27
C THR A 111 15.90 -13.72 -9.28
N LYS A 112 15.26 -14.20 -8.22
CA LYS A 112 14.74 -13.39 -7.12
C LYS A 112 15.18 -13.96 -5.78
N TYR A 113 15.32 -13.10 -4.79
CA TYR A 113 15.57 -13.47 -3.41
C TYR A 113 14.34 -13.12 -2.59
N ILE A 114 13.87 -14.07 -1.77
CA ILE A 114 12.71 -13.86 -0.91
C ILE A 114 13.04 -14.10 0.54
N THR A 115 12.36 -13.35 1.41
CA THR A 115 12.29 -13.62 2.85
C THR A 115 10.87 -13.36 3.34
N PHE A 116 10.55 -13.86 4.54
CA PHE A 116 9.24 -13.72 5.15
C PHE A 116 9.36 -12.97 6.46
N GLY A 117 8.32 -12.21 6.79
CA GLY A 117 8.33 -11.48 8.04
C GLY A 117 6.98 -10.91 8.41
N TRP A 118 7.04 -10.04 9.40
CA TRP A 118 5.90 -9.39 10.00
C TRP A 118 6.11 -7.89 10.04
N ALA A 119 5.14 -7.15 9.51
CA ALA A 119 5.05 -5.71 9.67
C ALA A 119 4.01 -5.38 10.76
N PRO A 120 4.42 -4.83 11.91
CA PRO A 120 3.50 -4.36 12.93
C PRO A 120 2.63 -3.22 12.41
N GLU A 121 1.36 -3.22 12.79
CA GLU A 121 0.50 -2.07 12.58
C GLU A 121 0.62 -1.13 13.77
N VAL A 122 0.99 0.13 13.51
CA VAL A 122 1.11 1.16 14.54
C VAL A 122 0.13 2.29 14.25
N PRO A 123 -0.94 2.44 15.04
CA PRO A 123 -1.88 3.53 14.85
C PRO A 123 -1.29 4.85 15.38
N PHE A 124 -1.30 5.89 14.55
CA PHE A 124 -0.91 7.25 14.94
C PHE A 124 -2.05 8.23 14.65
N ILE A 125 -2.31 9.14 15.60
CA ILE A 125 -3.22 10.27 15.38
C ILE A 125 -2.40 11.41 14.78
N ARG A 126 -2.42 11.51 13.45
CA ARG A 126 -1.64 12.49 12.69
C ARG A 126 -2.38 12.93 11.43
N SER A 127 -1.99 14.07 10.89
CA SER A 127 -2.34 14.51 9.54
C SER A 127 -1.11 14.46 8.64
N VAL A 128 -1.30 14.14 7.37
CA VAL A 128 -0.25 14.23 6.35
C VAL A 128 -0.36 15.58 5.66
N TYR A 129 0.77 16.29 5.54
CA TYR A 129 0.83 17.54 4.77
C TYR A 129 1.24 17.24 3.34
N PHE A 130 0.44 17.72 2.38
CA PHE A 130 0.72 17.63 0.96
C PHE A 130 1.06 19.01 0.42
N ASN A 131 2.21 19.15 -0.26
CA ASN A 131 2.66 20.44 -0.81
C ASN A 131 1.84 20.94 -2.02
N GLY A 132 0.81 20.20 -2.45
CA GLY A 132 -0.08 20.56 -3.56
C GLY A 132 0.52 20.43 -4.96
N THR A 133 1.75 19.91 -5.09
CA THR A 133 2.49 19.79 -6.35
C THR A 133 3.05 18.39 -6.58
N THR A 134 3.90 17.88 -5.70
CA THR A 134 4.62 16.61 -5.88
C THR A 134 4.27 15.54 -4.85
N ASN A 135 3.69 15.92 -3.71
CA ASN A 135 3.34 14.94 -2.68
C ASN A 135 1.93 14.39 -2.92
N TYR A 136 1.84 13.06 -2.99
CA TYR A 136 0.60 12.29 -3.02
C TYR A 136 0.87 10.90 -2.44
N ILE A 137 -0.20 10.19 -2.07
CA ILE A 137 -0.14 8.76 -1.77
C ILE A 137 -0.67 8.05 -3.00
N ASP A 138 0.15 7.19 -3.58
CA ASP A 138 -0.28 6.28 -4.64
C ASP A 138 -0.71 4.94 -4.04
N MET A 139 -1.84 4.43 -4.49
CA MET A 139 -2.34 3.10 -4.14
C MET A 139 -2.48 2.21 -5.38
N GLU A 140 -1.92 2.63 -6.53
CA GLU A 140 -2.05 1.95 -7.82
C GLU A 140 -3.52 1.71 -8.19
N ASP A 141 -3.80 0.65 -8.96
CA ASP A 141 -5.16 0.21 -9.28
C ASP A 141 -5.82 -0.54 -8.11
N ALA A 142 -5.90 0.13 -6.95
CA ALA A 142 -6.63 -0.33 -5.78
C ALA A 142 -7.89 0.53 -5.56
N LEU A 143 -8.79 0.12 -4.66
CA LEU A 143 -9.96 0.89 -4.22
C LEU A 143 -11.11 1.06 -5.26
N ASP A 144 -11.59 -0.06 -5.79
CA ASP A 144 -12.87 -0.09 -6.52
C ASP A 144 -14.05 0.14 -5.57
N LEU A 145 -14.90 1.11 -5.91
CA LEU A 145 -16.12 1.37 -5.13
C LEU A 145 -17.17 0.32 -5.44
N ASN A 146 -17.83 -0.17 -4.39
CA ASN A 146 -19.03 -0.99 -4.55
C ASN A 146 -20.14 -0.13 -5.16
N ALA A 147 -20.68 -0.57 -6.31
CA ALA A 147 -21.66 0.18 -7.07
C ALA A 147 -23.04 0.30 -6.38
N SER A 148 -23.33 -0.56 -5.39
CA SER A 148 -24.59 -0.55 -4.65
C SER A 148 -24.54 0.35 -3.43
N GLU A 149 -23.43 0.35 -2.71
CA GLU A 149 -23.25 1.14 -1.50
C GLU A 149 -21.78 1.40 -1.20
N PHE A 150 -21.45 2.62 -0.81
CA PHE A 150 -20.12 2.97 -0.31
C PHE A 150 -20.21 4.21 0.57
N THR A 151 -19.17 4.46 1.37
CA THR A 151 -19.02 5.70 2.12
C THR A 151 -17.57 6.15 2.02
N LEU A 152 -17.38 7.44 1.71
CA LEU A 152 -16.08 8.11 1.71
C LEU A 152 -16.14 9.28 2.69
N SER A 153 -15.14 9.38 3.57
CA SER A 153 -15.03 10.45 4.55
C SER A 153 -13.57 10.83 4.76
N ALA A 154 -13.29 12.13 4.86
CA ALA A 154 -11.95 12.63 5.10
C ALA A 154 -11.99 13.89 5.96
N TRP A 155 -10.97 14.07 6.80
CA TRP A 155 -10.67 15.35 7.45
C TRP A 155 -9.67 16.08 6.57
N VAL A 156 -9.96 17.34 6.21
CA VAL A 156 -9.10 18.12 5.31
C VAL A 156 -8.88 19.51 5.87
N ASN A 157 -7.63 19.96 5.84
CA ASN A 157 -7.25 21.34 6.12
C ASN A 157 -6.54 21.87 4.87
N ARG A 158 -7.18 22.82 4.18
CA ARG A 158 -6.69 23.34 2.90
C ARG A 158 -5.93 24.64 3.11
N LYS A 159 -4.86 24.86 2.35
CA LYS A 159 -4.09 26.12 2.35
C LYS A 159 -4.60 27.08 1.29
N ALA A 160 -4.05 28.29 1.26
CA ALA A 160 -4.21 29.18 0.12
C ALA A 160 -3.74 28.49 -1.18
N ASN A 161 -4.38 28.84 -2.31
CA ASN A 161 -4.07 28.30 -3.65
C ASN A 161 -4.27 26.78 -3.84
N SER A 162 -4.99 26.10 -2.94
CA SER A 162 -5.27 24.66 -3.05
C SER A 162 -6.67 24.37 -3.63
N LEU A 163 -7.12 25.18 -4.60
CA LEU A 163 -8.39 24.98 -5.31
C LEU A 163 -8.24 23.99 -6.46
N ASN A 164 -9.33 23.32 -6.82
CA ASN A 164 -9.37 22.30 -7.87
C ASN A 164 -8.34 21.17 -7.65
N LYS A 165 -8.30 20.65 -6.42
CA LYS A 165 -7.38 19.58 -5.99
C LYS A 165 -8.16 18.40 -5.44
N SER A 166 -7.80 17.20 -5.90
CA SER A 166 -8.36 15.94 -5.41
C SER A 166 -7.82 15.62 -4.02
N ILE A 167 -8.71 15.16 -3.15
CA ILE A 167 -8.40 14.61 -1.82
C ILE A 167 -8.24 13.09 -1.97
N LEU A 168 -9.12 12.47 -2.76
CA LEU A 168 -9.07 11.07 -3.15
C LEU A 168 -9.62 10.94 -4.57
N SER A 169 -8.95 10.18 -5.42
CA SER A 169 -9.43 9.93 -6.77
C SER A 169 -8.95 8.58 -7.28
N LYS A 170 -9.82 7.87 -7.99
CA LYS A 170 -9.46 6.76 -8.88
C LYS A 170 -10.15 7.00 -10.20
N ARG A 171 -9.39 7.46 -11.20
CA ARG A 171 -9.89 7.78 -12.54
C ARG A 171 -8.77 7.80 -13.56
N ASP A 172 -9.11 7.64 -14.82
CA ASP A 172 -8.19 7.87 -15.93
C ASP A 172 -7.91 9.37 -16.12
N ALA A 173 -6.84 9.68 -16.87
CA ALA A 173 -6.41 11.06 -17.13
C ALA A 173 -7.49 11.89 -17.84
N ALA A 174 -8.24 11.28 -18.76
CA ALA A 174 -9.33 11.93 -19.50
C ALA A 174 -10.65 11.98 -18.70
N TYR A 175 -10.68 11.37 -17.51
CA TYR A 175 -11.86 11.21 -16.68
C TYR A 175 -13.07 10.66 -17.45
N THR A 176 -12.86 9.56 -18.17
CA THR A 176 -13.90 8.77 -18.82
C THR A 176 -14.52 7.72 -17.88
N GLN A 177 -13.80 7.33 -16.82
CA GLN A 177 -14.23 6.36 -15.81
C GLN A 177 -13.82 6.77 -14.39
N GLY A 178 -14.39 6.09 -13.38
CA GLY A 178 -13.98 6.24 -11.98
C GLY A 178 -14.64 7.41 -11.23
N TYR A 179 -13.96 7.93 -10.22
CA TYR A 179 -14.49 8.93 -9.28
C TYR A 179 -13.43 9.93 -8.80
N ASP A 180 -13.88 11.08 -8.32
CA ASP A 180 -13.07 12.17 -7.80
C ASP A 180 -13.78 12.81 -6.61
N PHE A 181 -13.09 12.86 -5.47
CA PHE A 181 -13.51 13.49 -4.23
C PHE A 181 -12.55 14.67 -4.00
N LYS A 182 -13.02 15.90 -4.20
CA LYS A 182 -12.14 17.06 -4.35
C LYS A 182 -12.68 18.35 -3.75
N ILE A 183 -11.80 19.33 -3.66
CA ILE A 183 -12.17 20.75 -3.52
C ILE A 183 -12.15 21.35 -4.92
N ASN A 184 -13.29 21.87 -5.39
CA ASN A 184 -13.40 22.37 -6.75
C ASN A 184 -12.81 23.78 -6.92
N ALA A 185 -12.87 24.34 -8.13
CA ALA A 185 -12.32 25.66 -8.45
C ALA A 185 -12.98 26.82 -7.69
N THR A 186 -14.14 26.60 -7.06
CA THR A 186 -14.84 27.59 -6.22
C THR A 186 -14.61 27.40 -4.72
N GLY A 187 -13.75 26.44 -4.34
CA GLY A 187 -13.44 26.12 -2.94
C GLY A 187 -14.50 25.28 -2.25
N LYS A 188 -15.47 24.74 -2.99
CA LYS A 188 -16.53 23.89 -2.47
C LYS A 188 -16.10 22.43 -2.53
N PHE A 189 -16.52 21.65 -1.54
CA PHE A 189 -16.42 20.20 -1.61
C PHE A 189 -17.29 19.70 -2.78
N GLU A 190 -16.72 18.81 -3.58
CA GLU A 190 -17.33 18.18 -4.73
C GLU A 190 -16.98 16.69 -4.74
N VAL A 191 -18.00 15.86 -4.93
CA VAL A 191 -17.83 14.45 -5.28
C VAL A 191 -18.43 14.22 -6.65
N SER A 192 -17.69 13.53 -7.51
CA SER A 192 -18.13 13.18 -8.85
C SER A 192 -17.72 11.76 -9.22
N TRP A 193 -18.53 11.09 -10.04
CA TRP A 193 -18.26 9.73 -10.51
C TRP A 193 -18.89 9.46 -11.86
N LYS A 194 -18.32 8.51 -12.59
CA LYS A 194 -18.86 8.02 -13.85
C LYS A 194 -19.77 6.82 -13.60
N THR A 195 -20.98 6.87 -14.17
CA THR A 195 -21.87 5.71 -14.17
C THR A 195 -21.34 4.63 -15.13
N SER A 196 -21.93 3.44 -15.09
CA SER A 196 -21.66 2.36 -16.06
C SER A 196 -21.90 2.77 -17.53
N THR A 197 -22.68 3.83 -17.76
CA THR A 197 -22.94 4.39 -19.10
C THR A 197 -21.98 5.53 -19.48
N GLY A 198 -20.99 5.84 -18.64
CA GLY A 198 -20.03 6.94 -18.86
C GLY A 198 -20.58 8.34 -18.54
N SER A 199 -21.80 8.45 -18.00
CA SER A 199 -22.39 9.72 -17.60
C SER A 199 -21.74 10.22 -16.31
N LEU A 200 -21.41 11.52 -16.26
CA LEU A 200 -20.87 12.13 -15.03
C LEU A 200 -22.03 12.44 -14.07
N GLN A 201 -21.92 11.92 -12.86
CA GLN A 201 -22.72 12.37 -11.71
C GLN A 201 -21.84 13.25 -10.83
N GLN A 202 -22.44 14.30 -10.26
CA GLN A 202 -21.71 15.27 -9.46
C GLN A 202 -22.63 15.85 -8.38
N ILE A 203 -22.08 15.98 -7.18
CA ILE A 203 -22.72 16.66 -6.06
C ILE A 203 -21.72 17.68 -5.52
N VAL A 204 -22.18 18.93 -5.35
CA VAL A 204 -21.38 20.03 -4.84
C VAL A 204 -22.02 20.56 -3.57
N SER A 205 -21.21 20.74 -2.54
CA SER A 205 -21.62 21.39 -1.29
C SER A 205 -22.06 22.84 -1.53
N ASN A 206 -22.94 23.36 -0.67
CA ASN A 206 -23.35 24.76 -0.72
C ASN A 206 -22.32 25.70 -0.06
N THR A 207 -21.46 25.17 0.81
CA THR A 207 -20.51 25.92 1.62
C THR A 207 -19.09 25.82 1.05
N THR A 208 -18.40 26.96 1.01
CA THR A 208 -16.96 26.99 0.70
C THR A 208 -16.18 26.44 1.89
N ILE A 209 -15.26 25.50 1.63
CA ILE A 209 -14.35 25.00 2.64
C ILE A 209 -13.36 26.12 3.00
N PRO A 210 -13.28 26.54 4.27
CA PRO A 210 -12.37 27.59 4.70
C PRO A 210 -10.90 27.15 4.59
N GLU A 211 -10.01 28.13 4.55
CA GLU A 211 -8.56 27.89 4.61
C GLU A 211 -8.10 27.71 6.05
N ASP A 212 -7.01 26.97 6.23
CA ASP A 212 -6.29 26.81 7.50
C ASP A 212 -7.14 26.27 8.67
N THR A 213 -8.27 25.64 8.37
CA THR A 213 -9.23 25.14 9.35
C THR A 213 -9.52 23.66 9.08
N TRP A 214 -9.62 22.87 10.16
CA TRP A 214 -10.04 21.46 10.14
C TRP A 214 -11.56 21.31 10.13
#